data_AF-A0AA88VA20-F1
#
_entry.id   AF-A0AA88VA20-F1
#
_cell.length_a   1.000
_cell.length_b   1.000
_cell.length_c   1.000
_cell.angle_alpha   90.00
_cell.angle_beta   90.00
_cell.angle_gamma   90.00
#
_symmetry.space_group_name_H-M   'P 1'
#
loop_
_entity.id
_entity.type
_entity.pdbx_description
1 polymer ?
#
loop_
_entity_poly.entity_id
_entity_poly.type
_entity_poly.pdbx_seq_one_letter_code
_entity_poly.pdbx_strand_id
1 'polypeptide(L)'
;MLIVQKRLSAAVDQRDHATIMRFVRLYPPLGLEEEGLQAYVGYLNKVILMRSRFKFDQLVELMEQSYSSSSVGNQGQLQEDPQVKGIERNNSQYGRALRRF
;
A
#
# COMPACT_ATOMS: atom_id res chain seq x y z
N MET A 1 35.02 27.34 -0.30
CA MET A 1 34.52 25.97 -0.52
C MET A 1 33.35 25.58 0.41
N LEU A 2 33.34 25.95 1.70
CA LEU A 2 32.34 25.47 2.69
C LEU A 2 30.87 25.92 2.49
N ILE A 3 30.61 27.08 1.86
CA ILE A 3 29.24 27.62 1.76
C ILE A 3 28.39 26.80 0.78
N VAL A 4 28.97 26.37 -0.35
CA VAL A 4 28.26 25.62 -1.40
C VAL A 4 27.84 24.25 -0.87
N GLN A 5 28.74 23.55 -0.18
CA GLN A 5 28.45 22.25 0.44
C GLN A 5 27.37 22.37 1.53
N LYS A 6 27.41 23.41 2.37
CA LYS A 6 26.35 23.67 3.37
C LYS A 6 24.98 23.94 2.73
N ARG A 7 24.94 24.66 1.62
CA ARG A 7 23.69 24.92 0.90
C ARG A 7 23.15 23.66 0.22
N LEU A 8 24.03 22.84 -0.33
CA LEU A 8 23.65 21.56 -0.93
C LEU A 8 23.12 20.59 0.15
N SER A 9 23.80 20.47 1.29
CA SER A 9 23.32 19.62 2.39
C SER A 9 21.94 20.07 2.89
N ALA A 10 21.74 21.38 3.07
CA ALA A 10 20.44 21.93 3.46
C ALA A 10 19.35 21.63 2.41
N ALA A 11 19.66 21.75 1.12
CA ALA A 11 18.72 21.43 0.05
C ALA A 11 18.36 19.93 0.02
N VAL A 12 19.34 19.05 0.29
CA VAL A 12 19.10 17.59 0.42
C VAL A 12 18.18 17.28 1.59
N ASP A 13 18.39 17.93 2.75
CA ASP A 13 17.57 17.69 3.94
C ASP A 13 16.14 18.24 3.76
N GLN A 14 15.99 19.39 3.08
CA GLN A 14 14.70 19.95 2.69
C GLN A 14 14.05 19.22 1.50
N ARG A 15 14.80 18.34 0.83
CA ARG A 15 14.37 17.59 -0.37
C ARG A 15 13.93 18.50 -1.51
N ASP A 16 14.54 19.68 -1.60
CA ASP A 16 14.31 20.62 -2.70
C ASP A 16 14.99 20.09 -3.96
N HIS A 17 14.22 19.32 -4.74
CA HIS A 17 14.70 18.70 -5.96
C HIS A 17 15.25 19.73 -6.96
N ALA A 18 14.61 20.89 -7.08
CA ALA A 18 15.01 21.91 -8.06
C ALA A 18 16.38 22.51 -7.72
N THR A 19 16.60 22.82 -6.43
CA THR A 19 17.88 23.34 -5.96
C THR A 19 19.00 22.30 -6.07
N ILE A 20 18.73 21.05 -5.69
CA ILE A 20 19.70 19.96 -5.83
C ILE A 20 20.08 19.77 -7.31
N MET A 21 19.10 19.78 -8.23
CA MET A 21 19.39 19.61 -9.64
C MET A 21 20.18 20.75 -10.26
N ARG A 22 19.98 21.99 -9.78
CA ARG A 22 20.84 23.11 -10.16
C ARG A 22 22.28 22.89 -9.72
N PHE A 23 22.52 22.44 -8.50
CA PHE A 23 23.89 22.16 -8.03
C PHE A 23 24.51 21.03 -8.84
N VAL A 24 23.84 19.89 -8.99
CA VAL A 24 24.38 18.74 -9.73
C VAL A 24 24.73 19.10 -11.18
N ARG A 25 23.95 19.96 -11.85
CA ARG A 25 24.26 20.46 -13.21
C ARG A 25 25.40 21.47 -13.25
N LEU A 26 25.67 22.16 -12.14
CA LEU A 26 26.74 23.16 -12.04
C LEU A 26 28.11 22.54 -11.71
N TYR A 27 28.14 21.33 -11.15
CA TYR A 27 29.37 20.67 -10.72
C TYR A 27 30.27 20.19 -11.89
N PRO A 28 29.75 19.66 -13.02
CA PRO A 28 30.57 19.28 -14.17
C PRO A 28 31.43 20.40 -14.75
N PRO A 29 30.91 21.61 -15.06
CA PRO A 29 31.76 22.70 -15.56
C PRO A 29 32.76 23.25 -14.53
N LEU A 30 32.63 22.87 -13.26
CA LEU A 30 33.57 23.23 -12.18
C LEU A 30 34.62 22.15 -11.91
N GLY A 31 34.60 21.02 -12.64
CA GLY A 31 35.49 19.88 -12.41
C GLY A 31 35.16 19.07 -11.15
N LEU A 32 33.96 19.22 -10.59
CA LEU A 32 33.50 18.57 -9.35
C LEU A 32 32.48 17.46 -9.62
N GLU A 33 32.52 16.83 -10.80
CA GLU A 33 31.48 15.89 -11.24
C GLU A 33 31.21 14.75 -10.24
N GLU A 34 32.26 14.17 -9.67
CA GLU A 34 32.15 13.05 -8.72
C GLU A 34 31.43 13.47 -7.42
N GLU A 35 31.77 14.63 -6.86
CA GLU A 35 31.10 15.17 -5.65
C GLU A 35 29.62 15.45 -5.92
N GLY A 36 29.32 16.02 -7.10
CA GLY A 36 27.95 16.34 -7.52
C GLY A 36 27.13 15.08 -7.71
N LEU A 37 27.71 14.06 -8.32
CA LEU A 37 27.09 12.76 -8.51
C LEU A 37 26.84 12.05 -7.17
N GLN A 38 27.82 12.04 -6.26
CA GLN A 38 27.68 11.45 -4.93
C GLN A 38 26.54 12.12 -4.14
N ALA A 39 26.45 13.45 -4.17
CA ALA A 39 25.37 14.18 -3.54
C ALA A 39 24.00 13.87 -4.16
N TYR A 40 23.94 13.72 -5.49
CA TYR A 40 22.72 13.34 -6.20
C TYR A 40 22.25 11.94 -5.83
N VAL A 41 23.16 10.95 -5.83
CA VAL A 41 22.87 9.58 -5.42
C VAL A 41 22.40 9.52 -3.97
N GLY A 42 23.06 10.27 -3.07
CA GLY A 42 22.64 10.38 -1.67
C GLY A 42 21.22 10.93 -1.51
N TYR A 43 20.86 11.96 -2.28
CA TYR A 43 19.50 12.49 -2.33
C TYR A 43 18.49 11.47 -2.85
N LEU A 44 18.79 10.79 -3.97
CA LEU A 44 17.90 9.78 -4.53
C LEU A 44 17.63 8.65 -3.53
N ASN A 45 18.67 8.15 -2.86
CA ASN A 45 18.53 7.12 -1.84
C ASN A 45 17.61 7.58 -0.70
N LYS A 46 17.77 8.82 -0.19
CA LYS A 46 16.88 9.39 0.84
C LYS A 46 15.42 9.45 0.36
N VAL A 47 15.18 9.90 -0.87
CA VAL A 47 13.82 10.02 -1.43
C VAL A 47 13.18 8.65 -1.66
N ILE A 48 13.92 7.70 -2.23
CA ILE A 48 13.44 6.35 -2.48
C ILE A 48 13.07 5.67 -1.17
N LEU A 49 13.95 5.72 -0.16
CA LEU A 49 13.72 5.12 1.14
C LEU A 49 12.49 5.70 1.85
N MET A 50 12.33 7.03 1.85
CA MET A 50 11.14 7.65 2.44
C MET A 50 9.85 7.22 1.72
N ARG A 51 9.85 7.24 0.39
CA ARG A 51 8.68 6.88 -0.40
C ARG A 51 8.32 5.41 -0.29
N SER A 52 9.32 4.52 -0.26
CA SER A 52 9.08 3.08 -0.10
C SER A 52 8.54 2.76 1.28
N ARG A 53 9.11 3.36 2.35
CA ARG A 53 8.61 3.19 3.71
C ARG A 53 7.18 3.69 3.85
N PHE A 54 6.88 4.89 3.37
CA PHE A 54 5.51 5.44 3.43
C PHE A 54 4.49 4.58 2.67
N LYS A 55 4.87 4.04 1.50
CA LYS A 55 4.00 3.12 0.74
C LYS A 55 3.81 1.79 1.46
N PHE A 56 4.86 1.28 2.12
CA PHE A 56 4.79 0.06 2.92
C PHE A 56 3.86 0.26 4.12
N ASP A 57 4.04 1.35 4.87
CA ASP A 57 3.22 1.67 6.04
C ASP A 57 1.73 1.78 5.66
N GLN A 58 1.40 2.43 4.54
CA GLN A 58 0.03 2.46 4.00
C GLN A 58 -0.52 1.07 3.64
N LEU A 59 0.30 0.22 3.03
CA LEU A 59 -0.12 -1.13 2.67
C LEU A 59 -0.42 -1.97 3.92
N VAL A 60 0.41 -1.84 4.95
CA VAL A 60 0.20 -2.48 6.26
C VAL A 60 -1.11 -2.01 6.88
N GLU A 61 -1.36 -0.70 6.90
CA GLU A 61 -2.60 -0.14 7.43
C GLU A 61 -3.85 -0.67 6.70
N LEU A 62 -3.81 -0.75 5.36
CA LEU A 62 -4.92 -1.31 4.57
C LEU A 62 -5.16 -2.80 4.87
N MET A 63 -4.09 -3.58 5.09
CA MET A 63 -4.21 -4.98 5.48
C MET A 63 -4.85 -5.10 6.86
N GLU A 64 -4.40 -4.32 7.85
CA GLU A 64 -4.97 -4.30 9.21
C GLU A 64 -6.45 -3.90 9.22
N GLN A 65 -6.83 -2.90 8.43
CA GLN A 65 -8.24 -2.51 8.23
C GLN A 65 -9.05 -3.66 7.60
N SER A 66 -8.49 -4.36 6.62
CA SER A 66 -9.12 -5.52 5.97
C SER A 66 -9.34 -6.68 6.95
N TYR A 67 -8.36 -6.98 7.82
CA TYR A 67 -8.51 -8.01 8.86
C TYR A 67 -9.54 -7.62 9.93
N SER A 68 -9.57 -6.34 10.32
CA SER A 68 -10.52 -5.82 11.32
C SER A 68 -11.97 -5.78 10.81
N SER A 69 -12.17 -5.55 9.52
CA SER A 69 -13.50 -5.62 8.87
C SER A 69 -13.96 -7.05 8.60
N SER A 70 -13.03 -7.99 8.42
CA SER A 70 -13.33 -9.42 8.24
C SER A 70 -13.78 -10.13 9.53
N SER A 71 -13.40 -9.62 10.71
CA SER A 71 -13.77 -10.22 12.01
C SER A 71 -15.15 -9.81 12.53
N VAL A 72 -15.79 -8.79 11.95
CA VAL A 72 -17.14 -8.31 12.33
C VAL A 72 -18.25 -8.95 11.49
N GLY A 73 -17.91 -9.78 10.49
CA GLY A 73 -18.88 -10.36 9.54
C GLY A 73 -19.26 -11.84 9.76
N ASN A 74 -18.83 -12.49 10.84
CA ASN A 74 -19.11 -13.92 11.06
C ASN A 74 -19.91 -14.18 12.35
N GLN A 75 -21.00 -13.42 12.54
CA GLN A 75 -22.11 -13.86 13.38
C GLN A 75 -23.22 -14.35 12.46
N GLY A 76 -23.54 -15.64 12.61
CA GLY A 76 -24.34 -16.41 11.67
C GLY A 76 -25.68 -15.79 11.31
N GLN A 77 -25.93 -15.70 10.02
CA GLN A 77 -27.26 -15.81 9.46
C GLN A 77 -27.17 -16.77 8.28
N LEU A 78 -27.33 -18.07 8.59
CA LEU A 78 -27.94 -18.98 7.62
C LEU A 78 -29.36 -18.45 7.43
N GLN A 79 -29.51 -17.52 6.48
CA GLN A 79 -30.80 -17.10 5.97
C GLN A 79 -31.38 -18.33 5.25
N GLU A 80 -32.11 -19.15 5.97
CA GLU A 80 -32.89 -20.21 5.34
C GLU A 80 -33.95 -19.55 4.44
N ASP A 81 -33.78 -19.69 3.13
CA ASP A 81 -34.70 -19.19 2.14
C ASP A 81 -36.11 -19.74 2.40
N PRO A 82 -37.13 -18.89 2.57
CA PRO A 82 -38.51 -19.34 2.83
C PRO A 82 -39.10 -20.17 1.68
N GLN A 83 -38.45 -20.22 0.52
CA GLN A 83 -38.87 -21.04 -0.62
C GLN A 83 -38.48 -22.52 -0.52
N VAL A 84 -37.48 -22.90 0.29
CA VAL A 84 -37.02 -24.30 0.36
C VAL A 84 -37.97 -25.20 1.19
N LYS A 85 -38.68 -24.63 2.18
CA LYS A 85 -39.69 -25.34 2.98
C LYS A 85 -40.92 -25.79 2.19
N GLY A 86 -41.15 -25.26 0.99
CA GLY A 86 -42.26 -25.67 0.12
C GLY A 86 -41.98 -26.96 -0.65
N ILE A 87 -40.72 -27.19 -1.01
CA ILE A 87 -40.30 -28.31 -1.86
C ILE A 87 -40.17 -29.59 -1.03
N GLU A 88 -39.64 -29.50 0.20
CA GLU A 88 -39.50 -30.67 1.09
C GLU A 88 -40.84 -31.20 1.60
N ARG A 89 -41.85 -30.32 1.78
CA ARG A 89 -43.20 -30.76 2.20
C ARG A 89 -43.91 -31.58 1.14
N ASN A 90 -43.71 -31.26 -0.14
CA ASN A 90 -44.25 -32.06 -1.25
C ASN A 90 -43.51 -33.40 -1.36
N ASN A 91 -42.17 -33.41 -1.31
CA ASN A 91 -41.41 -34.65 -1.45
C ASN A 91 -41.64 -35.64 -0.28
N SER A 92 -41.91 -35.13 0.93
CA SER A 92 -42.29 -35.96 2.09
C SER A 92 -43.69 -36.59 1.94
N GLN A 93 -44.65 -35.92 1.31
CA GLN A 93 -45.98 -36.50 1.05
C GLN A 93 -45.89 -37.65 0.04
N TYR A 94 -45.14 -37.48 -1.06
CA TYR A 94 -44.94 -38.55 -2.04
C TYR A 94 -44.18 -39.75 -1.44
N GLY A 95 -43.15 -39.51 -0.61
CA GLY A 95 -42.40 -40.58 0.07
C GLY A 95 -43.17 -41.30 1.19
N ARG A 96 -44.30 -40.76 1.68
CA ARG A 96 -45.18 -41.45 2.64
C ARG A 96 -46.30 -42.24 1.94
N ALA A 97 -46.73 -41.85 0.74
CA ALA A 97 -47.73 -42.56 -0.04
C ALA A 97 -47.23 -43.90 -0.61
N LEU A 98 -45.93 -44.00 -0.92
CA LEU A 98 -45.29 -45.20 -1.46
C LEU A 98 -44.96 -46.30 -0.41
N ARG A 99 -45.27 -46.07 0.88
CA ARG A 99 -45.05 -47.04 1.96
C ARG A 99 -46.32 -47.75 2.47
N ARG A 100 -47.45 -47.57 1.78
CA ARG A 100 -48.74 -48.21 2.12
C ARG A 100 -49.26 -49.15 1.03
N PHE A 101 -48.35 -49.87 0.37
CA PHE A 101 -48.60 -51.11 -0.35
C PHE A 101 -47.43 -52.06 -0.04
#